data_AF-A0A4Y7L1P9-F1
#
_entry.id   AF-A0A4Y7L1P9-F1
#
_cell.length_a   1.000
_cell.length_b   1.000
_cell.length_c   1.000
_cell.angle_alpha   90.00
_cell.angle_beta   90.00
_cell.angle_gamma   90.00
#
_symmetry.space_group_name_H-M   'P 1'
#
loop_
_entity.id
_entity.type
_entity.pdbx_description
1 polymer ?
#
loop_
_entity_poly.entity_id
_entity_poly.type
_entity_poly.pdbx_seq_one_letter_code
_entity_poly.pdbx_strand_id
1 'polypeptide(L)'
;MASRINLLKNVASKIHLFKKSAIEAGTPEKYYLNPSDNLWKVASEWNVVEHEDFLSLTIHSFGLGDSIITMFDGKFINMEVQKENKEKAARFEHKDGMKNFSIEMNPKFLNLKVTLDPTLRPSQGIKRIFISKL
;
A
#
# COMPACT_ATOMS: atom_id res chain seq x y z
N MET A 1 26.19 11.86 -16.76
CA MET A 1 24.86 11.46 -17.27
C MET A 1 24.37 10.23 -16.50
N ALA A 2 23.70 10.44 -15.36
CA ALA A 2 23.00 9.36 -14.66
C ALA A 2 21.70 9.08 -15.44
N SER A 3 21.85 8.23 -16.46
CA SER A 3 20.88 7.96 -17.51
C SER A 3 19.59 7.34 -16.94
N ARG A 4 18.46 7.95 -17.32
CA ARG A 4 17.03 7.53 -17.45
C ARG A 4 16.55 6.15 -16.94
N ILE A 5 17.40 5.17 -16.71
CA ILE A 5 17.12 3.81 -16.26
C ILE A 5 16.59 3.78 -14.81
N ASN A 6 17.11 4.63 -13.91
CA ASN A 6 16.60 4.71 -12.53
C ASN A 6 15.21 5.38 -12.43
N LEU A 7 14.83 6.21 -13.41
CA LEU A 7 13.50 6.81 -13.49
C LEU A 7 12.44 5.78 -13.92
N LEU A 8 12.79 4.82 -14.77
CA LEU A 8 11.85 3.82 -15.29
C LEU A 8 11.48 2.74 -14.27
N LYS A 9 12.40 2.36 -13.36
CA LYS A 9 12.09 1.40 -12.28
C LYS A 9 10.99 1.91 -11.33
N ASN A 10 10.93 3.22 -11.11
CA ASN A 10 9.99 3.85 -10.17
C ASN A 10 8.62 4.19 -10.80
N VAL A 11 8.49 4.08 -12.13
CA VAL A 11 7.23 4.30 -12.86
C VAL A 11 6.51 2.97 -13.10
N ALA A 12 7.25 1.87 -13.27
CA ALA A 12 6.67 0.54 -13.48
C ALA A 12 6.00 -0.07 -12.23
N SER A 13 6.28 0.46 -11.03
CA SER A 13 5.75 -0.04 -9.74
C SER A 13 4.50 0.70 -9.26
N LYS A 14 3.96 1.66 -10.02
CA LYS A 14 2.79 2.43 -9.60
C LYS A 14 1.49 1.74 -10.04
N ILE A 15 0.58 1.57 -9.10
CA ILE A 15 -0.80 1.22 -9.41
C ILE A 15 -1.52 2.52 -9.78
N HIS A 16 -1.69 2.73 -11.08
CA HIS A 16 -2.55 3.79 -11.59
C HIS A 16 -4.00 3.40 -11.38
N LEU A 17 -4.70 4.22 -10.60
CA LEU A 17 -6.12 4.07 -10.29
C LEU A 17 -6.92 5.02 -11.19
N PHE A 18 -8.25 4.88 -11.25
CA PHE A 18 -9.11 5.88 -11.89
C PHE A 18 -8.88 6.16 -13.37
N LYS A 19 -8.70 5.15 -14.24
CA LYS A 19 -8.47 5.43 -15.67
C LYS A 19 -9.51 6.39 -16.25
N LYS A 20 -10.79 6.29 -15.88
CA LYS A 20 -11.83 7.19 -16.42
C LYS A 20 -11.79 8.60 -15.79
N SER A 21 -11.98 8.72 -14.47
CA SER A 21 -12.00 10.03 -13.80
C SER A 21 -10.69 10.80 -13.94
N ALA A 22 -9.56 10.09 -14.01
CA ALA A 22 -8.27 10.72 -14.16
C ALA A 22 -7.98 11.17 -15.61
N ILE A 23 -8.57 10.48 -16.60
CA ILE A 23 -8.63 10.96 -18.00
C ILE A 23 -9.54 12.19 -18.09
N GLU A 24 -10.70 12.19 -17.44
CA GLU A 24 -11.62 13.34 -17.39
C GLU A 24 -10.97 14.57 -16.72
N ALA A 25 -10.17 14.36 -15.67
CA ALA A 25 -9.37 15.39 -15.02
C ALA A 25 -8.09 15.80 -15.79
N GLY A 26 -7.82 15.17 -16.94
CA GLY A 26 -6.70 15.49 -17.83
C GLY A 26 -5.30 15.17 -17.28
N THR A 27 -5.18 14.53 -16.11
CA THR A 27 -3.88 14.23 -15.47
C THR A 27 -3.83 12.82 -14.84
N PRO A 28 -4.03 11.75 -15.64
CA PRO A 28 -4.14 10.38 -15.15
C PRO A 28 -2.92 9.84 -14.42
N GLU A 29 -1.73 10.35 -14.74
CA GLU A 29 -0.48 9.98 -14.09
C GLU A 29 -0.42 10.36 -12.61
N LYS A 30 -1.29 11.28 -12.17
CA LYS A 30 -1.32 11.79 -10.80
C LYS A 30 -2.23 10.99 -9.87
N TYR A 31 -3.06 10.09 -10.42
CA TYR A 31 -3.97 9.24 -9.67
C TYR A 31 -3.32 7.86 -9.47
N TYR A 32 -2.51 7.72 -8.42
CA TYR A 32 -1.75 6.50 -8.18
C TYR A 32 -1.68 6.13 -6.71
N LEU A 33 -1.46 4.84 -6.49
CA LEU A 33 -0.79 4.30 -5.30
C LEU A 33 0.57 3.76 -5.73
N ASN A 34 1.60 4.02 -4.93
CA ASN A 34 2.97 3.59 -5.19
C ASN A 34 3.43 2.72 -4.01
N PRO A 35 3.23 1.39 -4.10
CA PRO A 35 3.69 0.43 -3.09
C PRO A 35 5.22 0.36 -3.08
N SER A 36 5.79 0.15 -1.90
CA SER A 36 7.23 -0.11 -1.78
C SER A 36 7.61 -1.45 -2.42
N ASP A 37 8.89 -1.60 -2.78
CA ASP A 37 9.41 -2.85 -3.35
C ASP A 37 9.14 -4.07 -2.47
N ASN A 38 9.20 -3.90 -1.14
CA ASN A 38 8.87 -4.98 -0.20
C ASN A 38 7.39 -5.34 -0.26
N LEU A 39 6.50 -4.37 -0.42
CA LEU A 39 5.06 -4.61 -0.50
C LEU A 39 4.69 -5.30 -1.81
N TRP A 40 5.40 -5.01 -2.91
CA TRP A 40 5.25 -5.72 -4.18
C TRP A 40 5.63 -7.20 -4.10
N LYS A 41 6.63 -7.57 -3.28
CA LYS A 41 7.03 -8.97 -3.10
C LYS A 41 5.97 -9.82 -2.38
N VAL A 42 5.03 -9.16 -1.71
CA VAL A 42 3.93 -9.79 -0.95
C VAL A 42 2.57 -9.36 -1.52
N ALA A 43 2.47 -9.24 -2.84
CA ALA A 43 1.25 -8.81 -3.53
C ALA A 43 0.01 -9.68 -3.23
N SER A 44 0.18 -10.93 -2.77
CA SER A 44 -0.93 -11.78 -2.30
C SER A 44 -1.54 -11.32 -0.98
N GLU A 45 -0.79 -10.55 -0.18
CA GLU A 45 -1.17 -10.15 1.18
C GLU A 45 -1.87 -8.80 1.23
N TRP A 46 -2.12 -8.17 0.09
CA TRP A 46 -2.86 -6.91 0.04
C TRP A 46 -3.56 -6.73 -1.29
N ASN A 47 -4.62 -5.93 -1.27
CA ASN A 47 -5.33 -5.53 -2.48
C ASN A 47 -5.96 -4.16 -2.31
N VAL A 48 -6.30 -3.55 -3.44
CA VAL A 48 -7.02 -2.28 -3.47
C VAL A 48 -8.22 -2.43 -4.38
N VAL A 49 -9.39 -2.07 -3.87
CA VAL A 49 -10.65 -2.01 -4.61
C VAL A 49 -11.09 -0.56 -4.72
N GLU A 50 -11.45 -0.14 -5.93
CA GLU A 50 -11.98 1.19 -6.18
C GLU A 50 -13.51 1.19 -6.07
N HIS A 51 -14.06 2.12 -5.27
CA HIS A 51 -15.48 2.42 -5.17
C HIS A 51 -15.75 3.83 -5.72
N GLU A 52 -16.99 4.31 -5.79
CA GLU A 52 -17.30 5.64 -6.34
C GLU A 52 -16.57 6.76 -5.57
N ASP A 53 -16.67 6.77 -4.24
CA ASP A 53 -16.19 7.86 -3.37
C ASP A 53 -14.88 7.57 -2.62
N PHE A 54 -14.42 6.32 -2.64
CA PHE A 54 -13.24 5.91 -1.87
C PHE A 54 -12.51 4.71 -2.49
N LEU A 55 -11.32 4.44 -1.99
CA LEU A 55 -10.57 3.20 -2.21
C LEU A 55 -10.61 2.36 -0.95
N SER A 56 -10.85 1.06 -1.09
CA SER A 56 -10.71 0.09 -0.02
C SER A 56 -9.37 -0.63 -0.16
N LEU A 57 -8.42 -0.29 0.71
CA LEU A 57 -7.15 -0.99 0.84
C LEU A 57 -7.31 -2.09 1.89
N THR A 58 -7.15 -3.35 1.49
CA THR A 58 -7.18 -4.51 2.39
C THR A 58 -5.77 -5.07 2.54
N ILE A 59 -5.37 -5.37 3.79
CA ILE A 59 -4.05 -5.87 4.14
C ILE A 59 -4.21 -7.09 5.06
N HIS A 60 -3.59 -8.20 4.69
CA HIS A 60 -3.53 -9.44 5.44
C HIS A 60 -2.27 -9.43 6.33
N SER A 61 -2.41 -8.93 7.55
CA SER A 61 -1.27 -8.71 8.44
C SER A 61 -0.52 -9.99 8.77
N PHE A 62 -1.20 -11.14 8.88
CA PHE A 62 -0.55 -12.42 9.18
C PHE A 62 0.40 -12.91 8.08
N GLY A 63 0.19 -12.51 6.83
CA GLY A 63 1.11 -12.80 5.73
C GLY A 63 2.33 -11.89 5.71
N LEU A 64 2.21 -10.69 6.28
CA LEU A 64 3.30 -9.73 6.43
C LEU A 64 4.14 -9.98 7.70
N GLY A 65 3.54 -10.41 8.80
CA GLY A 65 4.22 -10.64 10.09
C GLY A 65 3.28 -10.89 11.27
N ASP A 66 3.82 -11.21 12.45
CA ASP A 66 3.00 -11.56 13.62
C ASP A 66 2.52 -10.33 14.41
N SER A 67 3.20 -9.19 14.27
CA SER A 67 2.80 -7.93 14.89
C SER A 67 3.14 -6.76 14.00
N ILE A 68 2.13 -6.05 13.51
CA ILE A 68 2.28 -4.96 12.55
C ILE A 68 1.66 -3.69 13.09
N ILE A 69 2.44 -2.63 13.12
CA ILE A 69 1.97 -1.27 13.37
C ILE A 69 1.77 -0.61 12.02
N THR A 70 0.60 0.01 11.82
CA THR A 70 0.36 0.88 10.65
C THR A 70 0.31 2.32 11.10
N MET A 71 1.10 3.16 10.45
CA MET A 71 1.16 4.61 10.69
C MET A 71 0.72 5.35 9.43
N PHE A 72 0.02 6.45 9.63
CA PHE A 72 -0.42 7.34 8.56
C PHE A 72 0.35 8.64 8.68
N ASP A 73 1.15 8.96 7.66
CA ASP A 73 1.99 10.15 7.64
C ASP A 73 1.83 10.91 6.32
N GLY A 74 0.99 11.94 6.36
CA GLY A 74 0.68 12.77 5.19
C GLY A 74 0.17 11.95 4.01
N LYS A 75 1.08 11.68 3.06
CA LYS A 75 0.79 10.92 1.83
C LYS A 75 1.21 9.45 1.89
N PHE A 76 1.70 8.98 3.03
CA PHE A 76 2.19 7.62 3.21
C PHE A 76 1.31 6.82 4.18
N ILE A 77 1.08 5.57 3.81
CA ILE A 77 0.66 4.51 4.73
C ILE A 77 1.90 3.66 4.98
N ASN A 78 2.45 3.70 6.19
CA ASN A 78 3.61 2.93 6.59
C ASN A 78 3.18 1.74 7.43
N MET A 79 3.81 0.58 7.22
CA MET A 79 3.57 -0.63 8.00
C MET A 79 4.91 -1.18 8.48
N GLU A 80 5.02 -1.34 9.79
CA GLU A 80 6.22 -1.85 10.44
C GLU A 80 5.93 -3.16 11.19
N VAL A 81 6.72 -4.20 10.91
CA VAL A 81 6.69 -5.48 11.60
C VAL A 81 7.54 -5.37 12.87
N GLN A 82 6.87 -5.31 14.01
CA GLN A 82 7.50 -5.19 15.34
C GLN A 82 8.08 -6.52 15.83
N LYS A 83 7.43 -7.64 15.46
CA LYS A 83 7.88 -8.99 15.81
C LYS A 83 7.93 -9.85 14.56
N GLU A 84 9.16 -10.13 14.14
CA GLU A 84 9.42 -10.98 12.99
C GLU A 84 9.11 -12.45 13.32
N ASN A 85 8.31 -13.08 12.46
CA ASN A 85 8.10 -14.51 12.51
C ASN A 85 9.21 -15.16 11.67
N LYS A 86 10.22 -15.76 12.33
CA LYS A 86 11.38 -16.35 11.63
C LYS A 86 11.02 -17.46 10.64
N GLU A 87 9.95 -18.23 10.92
CA GLU A 87 9.47 -19.28 10.01
C GLU A 87 8.78 -18.71 8.76
N LYS A 88 8.02 -17.62 8.91
CA LYS A 88 7.42 -16.91 7.77
C LYS A 88 8.44 -16.06 7.01
N ALA A 89 9.42 -15.46 7.68
CA ALA A 89 10.52 -14.74 7.04
C ALA A 89 11.33 -15.66 6.12
N ALA A 90 11.48 -16.94 6.53
CA ALA A 90 12.09 -17.97 5.71
C ALA A 90 11.29 -18.31 4.44
N ARG A 91 9.94 -18.19 4.45
CA ARG A 91 9.10 -18.40 3.25
C ARG A 91 9.45 -17.47 2.10
N PHE A 92 10.11 -16.34 2.38
CA PHE A 92 10.48 -15.36 1.38
C PHE A 92 11.99 -15.36 1.06
N GLU A 93 12.80 -16.26 1.63
CA GLU A 93 14.25 -16.36 1.37
C GLU A 93 15.04 -15.03 1.51
N HIS A 94 14.70 -14.19 2.49
CA HIS A 94 15.29 -12.84 2.58
C HIS A 94 16.30 -12.70 3.72
N LYS A 95 17.49 -12.20 3.37
CA LYS A 95 18.65 -12.09 4.28
C LYS A 95 18.57 -10.94 5.29
N ASP A 96 17.71 -9.95 5.11
CA ASP A 96 17.60 -8.78 6.03
C ASP A 96 16.19 -8.18 6.05
N GLY A 97 15.24 -8.83 6.74
CA GLY A 97 14.10 -8.15 7.35
C GLY A 97 13.18 -7.35 6.42
N MET A 98 12.13 -7.99 5.89
CA MET A 98 10.90 -7.32 5.45
C MET A 98 10.16 -6.73 6.67
N LYS A 99 10.77 -5.74 7.31
CA LYS A 99 10.23 -5.09 8.50
C LYS A 99 9.39 -3.87 8.16
N ASN A 100 9.65 -3.26 7.00
CA ASN A 100 9.01 -2.02 6.60
C ASN A 100 8.36 -2.16 5.22
N PHE A 101 7.09 -1.80 5.16
CA PHE A 101 6.30 -1.68 3.94
C PHE A 101 5.67 -0.30 3.89
N SER A 102 5.42 0.21 2.69
CA SER A 102 4.72 1.49 2.55
C SER A 102 3.92 1.57 1.27
N ILE A 103 2.92 2.46 1.28
CA ILE A 103 2.20 2.92 0.11
C ILE A 103 2.26 4.44 0.12
N GLU A 104 2.84 5.02 -0.92
CA GLU A 104 2.76 6.44 -1.20
C GLU A 104 1.54 6.71 -2.08
N MET A 105 0.82 7.79 -1.79
CA MET A 105 -0.30 8.26 -2.62
C MET A 105 -0.10 9.73 -3.00
N ASN A 106 -0.91 10.21 -3.95
CA ASN A 106 -0.94 11.63 -4.26
C ASN A 106 -1.98 12.37 -3.42
N PRO A 107 -1.58 13.23 -2.46
CA PRO A 107 -2.51 13.89 -1.55
C PRO A 107 -3.40 14.94 -2.25
N LYS A 108 -3.14 15.26 -3.52
CA LYS A 108 -4.00 16.16 -4.31
C LYS A 108 -5.34 15.52 -4.70
N PHE A 109 -5.41 14.19 -4.72
CA PHE A 109 -6.56 13.43 -5.21
C PHE A 109 -7.07 12.41 -4.21
N LEU A 110 -6.23 12.02 -3.27
CA LEU A 110 -6.52 11.02 -2.26
C LEU A 110 -6.28 11.64 -0.88
N ASN A 111 -7.23 11.44 0.02
CA ASN A 111 -7.10 11.85 1.40
C ASN A 111 -7.28 10.64 2.31
N LEU A 112 -6.32 10.46 3.23
CA LEU A 112 -6.43 9.50 4.31
C LEU A 112 -7.41 10.01 5.37
N LYS A 113 -8.69 9.78 5.16
CA LYS A 113 -9.64 9.71 6.27
C LYS A 113 -9.47 8.34 6.89
N VAL A 114 -8.71 8.23 7.97
CA VAL A 114 -8.50 6.97 8.69
C VAL A 114 -9.85 6.52 9.25
N THR A 115 -10.56 5.72 8.48
CA THR A 115 -11.71 4.95 8.94
C THR A 115 -11.29 3.50 8.87
N LEU A 116 -11.05 2.92 10.05
CA LEU A 116 -10.91 1.49 10.19
C LEU A 116 -12.30 0.87 10.05
N ASP A 117 -12.40 -0.21 9.29
CA ASP A 117 -13.65 -0.97 9.20
C ASP A 117 -14.01 -1.55 10.57
N PRO A 118 -15.09 -1.08 11.23
CA PRO A 118 -15.43 -1.49 12.59
C PRO A 118 -15.95 -2.93 12.65
N THR A 119 -16.25 -3.54 11.50
CA THR A 119 -16.73 -4.93 11.42
C THR A 119 -15.60 -5.95 11.52
N LEU A 120 -14.35 -5.52 11.29
CA LEU A 120 -13.19 -6.39 11.33
C LEU A 120 -12.60 -6.47 12.74
N ARG A 121 -12.41 -7.69 13.22
CA ARG A 121 -11.72 -7.94 14.49
C ARG A 121 -10.22 -8.04 14.23
N PRO A 122 -9.36 -7.43 15.08
CA PRO A 122 -7.91 -7.58 14.96
C PRO A 122 -7.43 -9.03 14.90
N SER A 123 -8.14 -9.95 15.55
CA SER A 123 -7.85 -11.39 15.55
C SER A 123 -7.99 -12.06 14.17
N GLN A 124 -8.67 -11.43 13.22
CA GLN A 124 -8.80 -11.95 11.85
C GLN A 124 -7.53 -11.70 11.02
N GLY A 125 -6.61 -10.85 11.50
CA GLY A 125 -5.39 -10.51 10.75
C GLY A 125 -5.68 -9.78 9.44
N ILE A 126 -6.83 -9.12 9.34
CA ILE A 126 -7.24 -8.32 8.19
C ILE A 126 -7.40 -6.89 8.66
N LYS A 127 -6.76 -5.97 7.95
CA LYS A 127 -6.93 -4.54 8.14
C LYS A 127 -7.50 -3.94 6.86
N ARG A 128 -8.63 -3.27 6.97
CA ARG A 128 -9.23 -2.51 5.87
C ARG A 128 -9.15 -1.02 6.18
N ILE A 129 -8.60 -0.29 5.22
CA ILE A 129 -8.38 1.15 5.28
C ILE A 129 -9.17 1.78 4.13
N PHE A 130 -10.01 2.75 4.44
CA PHE A 130 -10.70 3.54 3.43
C PHE A 130 -9.91 4.81 3.12
N ILE A 131 -9.62 5.05 1.85
CA ILE A 131 -8.91 6.25 1.37
C ILE A 131 -9.92 7.05 0.56
N SER A 132 -10.27 8.25 1.04
CA SER A 132 -11.26 9.10 0.38
C SER A 132 -10.70 9.71 -0.89
N LYS A 133 -11.56 9.85 -1.89
CA LYS A 133 -11.29 10.67 -3.08
C LYS A 133 -11.57 12.14 -2.74
N LEU A 134 -10.77 13.05 -3.29
CA LEU A 134 -10.92 14.49 -3.18
C LEU A 134 -11.63 15.08 -4.40
#